data_AF-A0A3A0DFE9-F1
#
_entry.id   AF-A0A3A0DFE9-F1
#
_cell.length_a   1.000
_cell.length_b   1.000
_cell.length_c   1.000
_cell.angle_alpha   90.00
_cell.angle_beta   90.00
_cell.angle_gamma   90.00
#
_symmetry.space_group_name_H-M   'P 1'
#
loop_
_entity.id
_entity.type
_entity.pdbx_description
1 polymer ?
#
loop_
_entity_poly.entity_id
_entity_poly.type
_entity_poly.pdbx_seq_one_letter_code
_entity_poly.pdbx_strand_id
1 'polypeptide(L)' 'EPRLKRVKVELLDSDEREDRTMRFRIDAMLLADPDPEQVVFDSALEPASGTFSVGSPTGD' A
#
# COMPACT_ATOMS: atom_id res chain seq x y z
N GLU A 1 -1.09 8.08 -9.10
CA GLU A 1 0.29 8.59 -9.06
C GLU A 1 1.04 8.14 -10.33
N PRO A 2 1.54 9.04 -11.20
CA PRO A 2 2.18 8.69 -12.47
C PRO A 2 3.64 8.21 -12.36
N ARG A 3 4.30 8.51 -11.23
CA ARG A 3 5.71 8.16 -10.95
C ARG A 3 5.92 6.72 -10.47
N LEU A 4 4.85 6.02 -10.09
CA LEU A 4 4.91 4.62 -9.68
C LEU A 4 4.89 3.71 -10.91
N LYS A 5 5.86 2.80 -10.99
CA LYS A 5 6.00 1.75 -12.01
C LYS A 5 6.06 0.39 -11.35
N ARG A 6 5.80 -0.66 -12.12
CA ARG A 6 5.85 -2.07 -11.66
C ARG A 6 5.03 -2.28 -10.38
N VAL A 7 3.85 -1.68 -10.32
CA VAL A 7 2.99 -1.74 -9.13
C VAL A 7 2.45 -3.15 -8.98
N LYS A 8 2.65 -3.72 -7.80
CA LYS A 8 2.03 -4.97 -7.35
C LYS A 8 1.20 -4.65 -6.11
N VAL A 9 -0.02 -5.17 -6.06
CA VAL A 9 -0.93 -5.00 -4.91
C VAL A 9 -1.27 -6.37 -4.38
N GLU A 10 -1.08 -6.56 -3.08
CA GLU A 10 -1.43 -7.78 -2.36
C GLU A 10 -2.43 -7.45 -1.26
N LEU A 11 -3.51 -8.23 -1.19
CA LEU A 11 -4.40 -8.20 -0.03
C LEU A 11 -3.73 -9.02 1.07
N LEU A 12 -3.56 -8.41 2.24
CA LEU A 12 -3.05 -9.10 3.41
C LEU A 12 -4.22 -9.77 4.11
N ASP A 13 -4.11 -11.08 4.33
CA ASP A 13 -5.08 -11.81 5.13
C ASP A 13 -5.06 -11.28 6.57
N SER A 14 -6.23 -10.91 7.08
CA SER A 14 -6.44 -10.60 8.49
C SER A 14 -6.93 -11.87 9.18
N ASP A 15 -6.14 -12.42 10.10
CA ASP A 15 -6.52 -13.60 10.89
C ASP A 15 -7.70 -13.31 11.85
N GLU A 16 -7.95 -12.03 12.11
CA GLU A 16 -9.04 -11.56 12.97
C GLU A 16 -10.35 -11.44 12.20
N ARG A 17 -11.21 -12.47 12.33
CA ARG A 17 -12.53 -12.57 11.66
C ARG A 17 -13.49 -11.40 11.94
N GLU A 18 -13.25 -10.62 12.99
CA GLU A 18 -14.04 -9.43 13.35
C GLU A 18 -13.48 -8.13 12.73
N ASP A 19 -12.21 -8.13 12.32
CA ASP A 19 -11.59 -6.99 11.67
C ASP A 19 -12.00 -6.97 10.18
N ARG A 20 -12.98 -6.11 9.87
CA ARG A 20 -13.45 -5.87 8.49
C ARG A 20 -12.56 -4.91 7.72
N THR A 21 -11.38 -4.55 8.24
CA THR A 21 -10.44 -3.67 7.55
C THR A 21 -9.71 -4.47 6.48
N MET A 22 -9.81 -4.00 5.24
CA MET A 22 -9.01 -4.56 4.16
C MET A 22 -7.62 -3.93 4.21
N ARG A 23 -6.60 -4.76 4.39
CA ARG A 23 -5.21 -4.33 4.42
C ARG A 23 -4.56 -4.66 3.09
N PHE A 24 -3.92 -3.68 2.46
CA PHE A 24 -3.24 -3.85 1.19
C PHE A 24 -1.78 -3.50 1.35
N ARG A 25 -0.91 -4.34 0.81
CA ARG A 25 0.48 -3.98 0.58
C ARG A 25 0.66 -3.62 -0.88
N ILE A 26 1.31 -2.48 -1.12
CA ILE A 26 1.59 -1.98 -2.47
C ILE A 26 3.11 -1.91 -2.62
N ASP A 27 3.68 -2.82 -3.39
CA ASP A 27 5.09 -2.78 -3.79
C ASP A 27 5.19 -2.07 -5.14
N ALA A 28 6.05 -1.06 -5.24
CA ALA A 28 6.23 -0.30 -6.46
C ALA A 28 7.67 0.21 -6.63
N MET A 29 8.01 0.56 -7.86
CA MET A 29 9.22 1.32 -8.20
C MET A 29 8.83 2.78 -8.41
N LEU A 30 9.26 3.67 -7.52
CA LEU A 30 9.09 5.10 -7.62
C LEU A 30 10.20 5.69 -8.50
N LEU A 31 9.83 6.32 -9.61
CA LEU A 31 10.78 7.08 -10.44
C LEU A 31 11.08 8.43 -9.79
N ALA A 32 11.94 8.41 -8.76
CA ALA A 32 12.50 9.61 -8.16
C ALA A 32 13.71 10.12 -8.97
N ASP A 33 14.07 11.38 -8.75
CA ASP A 33 15.26 12.00 -9.32
C ASP A 33 16.33 12.07 -8.21
N PRO A 34 17.58 11.62 -8.42
CA PRO A 34 18.17 11.19 -9.69
C PRO A 34 17.90 9.73 -10.10
N ASP A 35 17.51 8.87 -9.16
CA ASP A 35 17.43 7.41 -9.39
C ASP A 35 16.08 6.82 -8.92
N PRO A 36 15.62 5.72 -9.56
CA PRO A 36 14.43 5.01 -9.12
C PRO A 36 14.63 4.29 -7.78
N GLU A 37 13.61 4.31 -6.93
CA GLU A 37 13.60 3.71 -5.59
C GLU A 37 12.50 2.66 -5.45
N GLN A 38 12.77 1.58 -4.72
CA GLN A 38 11.73 0.61 -4.36
C GLN A 38 10.99 1.11 -3.13
N VAL A 39 9.66 1.22 -3.23
CA VAL A 39 8.80 1.71 -2.16
C VAL A 39 7.70 0.72 -1.85
N VAL A 40 7.40 0.59 -0.56
CA VAL A 40 6.28 -0.21 -0.07
C VAL A 40 5.31 0.68 0.69
N PHE A 41 4.02 0.56 0.37
CA PHE A 41 2.96 1.22 1.11
C PHE A 41 2.05 0.17 1.75
N ASP A 42 1.90 0.25 3.06
CA ASP A 42 0.82 -0.42 3.78
C ASP A 42 -0.40 0.48 3.81
N SER A 43 -1.54 -0.04 3.34
CA SER A 43 -2.79 0.71 3.26
C SER A 43 -3.91 -0.05 3.96
N ALA A 44 -4.88 0.70 4.49
CA ALA A 44 -6.06 0.16 5.16
C ALA A 44 -7.32 0.84 4.63
N LEU A 45 -8.36 0.03 4.36
CA LEU A 45 -9.70 0.48 4.03
C LEU A 45 -10.69 -0.06 5.05
N GLU A 46 -11.41 0.83 5.72
CA GLU A 46 -12.57 0.49 6.54
C GLU A 46 -13.84 0.58 5.66
N PRO A 47 -14.43 -0.53 5.20
CA PRO A 47 -15.51 -0.49 4.21
C PRO A 47 -16.82 0.10 4.74
N ALA A 48 -17.04 0.05 6.06
CA ALA A 48 -18.25 0.58 6.68
C ALA A 48 -18.28 2.13 6.70
N SER A 49 -17.12 2.75 6.93
CA SER A 49 -16.95 4.20 6.99
C SER A 49 -16.44 4.79 5.67
N GLY A 50 -15.83 3.96 4.81
CA GLY A 50 -15.10 4.41 3.63
C GLY A 50 -13.76 5.07 3.96
N THR A 51 -13.31 5.01 5.22
CA THR A 51 -12.02 5.57 5.65
C THR A 51 -10.90 4.82 4.95
N PHE A 52 -10.04 5.56 4.27
CA PHE A 52 -8.84 5.03 3.63
C PHE A 52 -7.60 5.69 4.23
N SER A 53 -6.64 4.86 4.65
CA SER A 53 -5.37 5.32 5.22
C SER A 53 -4.21 4.68 4.47
N VAL A 54 -3.18 5.48 4.21
CA VAL A 54 -1.94 5.04 3.55
C VAL A 54 -0.80 5.33 4.50
N GLY A 55 -0.01 4.31 4.82
CA GLY A 55 1.22 4.43 5.57
C GLY A 55 2.29 5.18 4.79
N SER A 56 3.28 5.72 5.50
CA SER A 56 4.44 6.30 4.85
C SER A 56 5.16 5.25 4.00
N PRO A 57 5.65 5.60 2.79
CA PRO A 57 6.48 4.70 2.03
C PRO A 57 7.71 4.34 2.88
N THR A 58 7.96 3.05 3.01
CA THR A 58 9.23 2.56 3.57
C THR A 58 10.08 2.07 2.40
N GLY A 59 11.34 2.50 2.37
CA GLY A 59 12.35 1.90 1.49
C GLY A 59 12.72 0.52 2.04
N ASP A 60 12.78 -0.48 1.18
CA ASP A 60 13.32 -1.81 1.53
C ASP A 60 14.85 -1.76 1.59
#